data_AF-A0A841X0P2-F1
#
_entry.id   AF-A0A841X0P2-F1
#
_cell.length_a   1.000
_cell.length_b   1.000
_cell.length_c   1.000
_cell.angle_alpha   90.00
_cell.angle_beta   90.00
_cell.angle_gamma   90.00
#
_symmetry.space_group_name_H-M   'P 1'
#
loop_
_entity.id
_entity.type
_entity.pdbx_description
1 polymer ?
#
loop_
_entity_poly.entity_id
_entity_poly.type
_entity_poly.pdbx_seq_one_letter_code
_entity_poly.pdbx_strand_id
1 'polypeptide(L)'
;MSDLDTREWLLTNGLGSFASGTVSDIRTRTYHGWLFAAKNPPYERTLLLSHLEASLEVSGSVIGLGANIWGNVQIERGGYELLRSFDINPVPKWIWGQDSWQLTRQLVMPYGLVGAEEWGSVGSVG
;
A
#
# COMPACT_ATOMS: atom_id res chain seq x y z
N MET A 1 -11.18 20.77 -7.62
CA MET A 1 -10.86 19.36 -7.35
C MET A 1 -11.15 18.51 -8.60
N SER A 2 -10.54 18.83 -9.75
CA SER A 2 -10.81 18.14 -11.03
C SER A 2 -9.66 17.24 -11.53
N ASP A 3 -8.50 17.26 -10.89
CA ASP A 3 -7.28 16.56 -11.36
C ASP A 3 -6.87 15.34 -10.50
N LEU A 4 -7.74 14.88 -9.59
CA LEU A 4 -7.42 13.71 -8.78
C LEU A 4 -7.69 12.42 -9.54
N ASP A 5 -6.69 11.55 -9.68
CA ASP A 5 -6.88 10.21 -10.22
C ASP A 5 -7.66 9.34 -9.22
N THR A 6 -8.91 9.03 -9.58
CA THR A 6 -9.88 8.31 -8.75
C THR A 6 -9.84 6.80 -8.96
N ARG A 7 -8.95 6.28 -9.82
CA ARG A 7 -8.81 4.84 -10.05
C ARG A 7 -8.41 4.14 -8.76
N GLU A 8 -8.97 2.96 -8.55
CA GLU A 8 -8.66 2.08 -7.42
C GLU A 8 -7.83 0.88 -7.89
N TRP A 9 -7.06 0.28 -6.97
CA TRP A 9 -6.28 -0.92 -7.22
C TRP A 9 -6.52 -1.95 -6.12
N LEU A 10 -6.37 -3.23 -6.49
CA LEU A 10 -6.48 -4.38 -5.60
C LEU A 10 -5.32 -5.34 -5.90
N LEU A 11 -4.58 -5.71 -4.87
CA LEU A 11 -3.53 -6.72 -4.92
C LEU A 11 -3.90 -7.84 -3.96
N THR A 12 -3.93 -9.09 -4.42
CA THR A 12 -4.24 -10.26 -3.58
C THR A 12 -3.04 -11.18 -3.50
N ASN A 13 -2.94 -11.97 -2.43
CA ASN A 13 -1.92 -13.03 -2.32
C ASN A 13 -2.43 -14.42 -2.74
N GLY A 14 -3.64 -14.53 -3.29
CA GLY A 14 -4.27 -15.80 -3.64
C GLY A 14 -4.72 -16.69 -2.46
N LEU A 15 -4.46 -16.29 -1.21
CA LEU A 15 -4.80 -17.04 0.01
C LEU A 15 -5.83 -16.32 0.90
N GLY A 16 -6.51 -15.30 0.34
CA GLY A 16 -7.55 -14.53 1.03
C GLY A 16 -7.06 -13.22 1.65
N SER A 17 -5.75 -12.96 1.71
CA SER A 17 -5.21 -11.65 2.09
C SER A 17 -5.12 -10.73 0.88
N PHE A 18 -5.27 -9.42 1.12
CA PHE A 18 -5.21 -8.43 0.04
C PHE A 18 -4.80 -7.03 0.54
N ALA A 19 -4.40 -6.20 -0.40
CA ALA A 19 -4.18 -4.77 -0.25
C ALA A 19 -5.00 -4.03 -1.30
N SER A 20 -5.54 -2.86 -0.95
CA SER A 20 -6.28 -2.03 -1.90
C SER A 20 -6.19 -0.55 -1.53
N GLY A 21 -6.34 0.31 -2.52
CA GLY A 21 -6.25 1.75 -2.36
C GLY A 21 -6.63 2.52 -3.61
N THR A 22 -6.43 3.83 -3.58
CA THR A 22 -6.50 4.68 -4.78
C THR A 22 -5.12 4.82 -5.43
N VAL A 23 -5.08 5.10 -6.72
CA VAL A 23 -3.83 5.41 -7.45
C VAL A 23 -3.14 6.63 -6.84
N SER A 24 -3.93 7.65 -6.48
CA SER A 24 -3.43 8.89 -5.87
C SER A 24 -3.09 8.79 -4.38
N ASP A 25 -3.23 7.61 -3.76
CA ASP A 25 -2.99 7.38 -2.33
C ASP A 25 -3.80 8.33 -1.41
N ILE A 26 -4.93 8.85 -1.90
CA ILE A 26 -5.83 9.73 -1.13
C ILE A 26 -6.83 8.90 -0.35
N ARG A 27 -6.93 9.24 0.93
CA ARG A 27 -7.86 8.65 1.88
C ARG A 27 -9.28 9.20 1.68
N THR A 28 -10.03 8.61 0.75
CA THR A 28 -11.45 8.99 0.54
C THR A 28 -12.46 7.93 0.97
N ARG A 29 -12.07 6.68 1.26
CA ARG A 29 -13.00 5.55 1.52
C ARG A 29 -12.53 4.57 2.60
N THR A 30 -13.49 3.92 3.25
CA THR A 30 -13.31 3.04 4.44
C THR A 30 -12.72 1.66 4.13
N TYR A 31 -12.70 1.22 2.87
CA TYR A 31 -12.23 -0.12 2.48
C TYR A 31 -10.79 -0.18 1.96
N HIS A 32 -10.07 0.94 1.96
CA HIS A 32 -8.65 0.96 1.57
C HIS A 32 -7.77 0.56 2.74
N GLY A 33 -6.80 -0.29 2.46
CA GLY A 33 -5.93 -0.91 3.44
C GLY A 33 -4.76 -1.60 2.76
N TRP A 34 -3.56 -1.41 3.27
CA TRP A 34 -2.33 -1.96 2.68
C TRP A 34 -2.06 -3.41 3.10
N LEU A 35 -2.72 -3.91 4.16
CA LEU A 35 -2.71 -5.33 4.52
C LEU A 35 -3.98 -5.73 5.26
N PHE A 36 -4.89 -6.40 4.56
CA PHE A 36 -5.93 -7.24 5.15
C PHE A 36 -5.43 -8.67 5.20
N ALA A 37 -5.16 -9.20 6.40
CA ALA A 37 -4.73 -10.58 6.59
C ALA A 37 -5.93 -11.49 6.85
N ALA A 38 -6.07 -12.56 6.07
CA ALA A 38 -7.02 -13.64 6.35
C ALA A 38 -6.39 -14.60 7.37
N LYS A 39 -6.86 -14.55 8.63
CA LYS A 39 -6.37 -15.45 9.68
C LYS A 39 -6.90 -16.88 9.54
N ASN A 40 -8.10 -17.02 8.99
CA ASN A 40 -8.74 -18.30 8.68
C ASN A 40 -9.52 -18.20 7.35
N PRO A 41 -8.84 -18.33 6.19
CA PRO A 41 -9.46 -18.13 4.87
C PRO A 41 -10.69 -19.04 4.65
N PRO A 42 -11.79 -18.54 4.05
CA PRO A 42 -12.00 -17.21 3.47
C PRO A 42 -12.50 -16.14 4.45
N TYR A 43 -12.66 -16.49 5.74
CA TYR A 43 -13.25 -15.67 6.80
C TYR A 43 -12.18 -14.94 7.63
N GLU A 44 -12.61 -14.15 8.62
CA GLU A 44 -11.74 -13.48 9.60
C GLU A 44 -10.59 -12.63 9.01
N ARG A 45 -10.98 -11.61 8.24
CA ARG A 45 -10.03 -10.63 7.71
C ARG A 45 -9.77 -9.56 8.76
N THR A 46 -8.50 -9.43 9.16
CA THR A 46 -8.05 -8.37 10.05
C THR A 46 -7.25 -7.35 9.25
N LEU A 47 -7.60 -6.07 9.36
CA LEU A 47 -6.74 -4.99 8.87
C LEU A 47 -5.51 -4.88 9.78
N LEU A 48 -4.34 -5.28 9.27
CA LEU A 48 -3.06 -5.20 9.99
C LEU A 48 -2.25 -3.96 9.62
N LEU A 49 -2.38 -3.48 8.38
CA LEU A 49 -1.76 -2.22 7.95
C LEU A 49 -2.79 -1.39 7.20
N SER A 50 -3.17 -0.25 7.78
CA SER A 50 -4.13 0.65 7.16
C SER A 50 -3.52 1.39 5.98
N HIS A 51 -2.33 1.97 6.15
CA HIS A 51 -1.65 2.75 5.12
C HIS A 51 -0.18 2.96 5.48
N LEU A 52 0.59 3.45 4.52
CA LEU A 52 1.96 3.94 4.72
C LEU A 52 1.99 5.41 4.33
N GLU A 53 2.31 6.27 5.29
CA GLU A 53 2.68 7.66 5.00
C GLU A 53 4.18 7.72 4.77
N ALA A 54 4.57 8.32 3.65
CA ALA A 54 5.98 8.49 3.30
C ALA A 54 6.21 9.92 2.81
N SER A 55 7.36 10.47 3.15
CA SER A 55 7.88 11.71 2.60
C SER A 55 9.23 11.48 1.96
N LEU A 56 9.53 12.29 0.95
CA LEU A 56 10.83 12.36 0.31
C LEU A 56 11.51 13.66 0.72
N GLU A 57 12.70 13.57 1.29
CA GLU A 57 13.55 14.73 1.52
C GLU A 57 14.61 14.81 0.42
N VAL A 58 14.61 15.90 -0.35
CA VAL A 58 15.57 16.14 -1.42
C VAL A 58 15.96 17.61 -1.44
N SER A 59 17.26 17.89 -1.45
CA SER A 59 17.81 19.27 -1.47
C SER A 59 17.24 20.19 -0.37
N GLY A 60 17.00 19.66 0.83
CA GLY A 60 16.44 20.40 1.97
C GLY A 60 14.94 20.70 1.89
N SER A 61 14.25 20.17 0.87
CA SER A 61 12.79 20.22 0.77
C SER A 61 12.18 18.87 1.14
N VAL A 62 11.10 18.89 1.91
CA VAL A 62 10.34 17.70 2.27
C VAL A 62 9.05 17.66 1.43
N ILE A 63 8.80 16.52 0.81
CA ILE A 63 7.65 16.30 -0.09
C ILE A 63 6.85 15.12 0.47
N GLY A 64 5.61 15.35 0.89
CA GLY A 64 4.69 14.27 1.25
C GLY A 64 4.28 13.48 0.00
N LEU A 65 4.55 12.18 -0.05
CA LEU A 65 4.21 11.32 -1.20
C LEU A 65 2.74 10.89 -1.19
N GLY A 66 2.15 10.81 0.00
CA GLY A 66 0.70 10.63 0.19
C GLY A 66 -0.02 11.97 0.22
N ALA A 67 -1.33 11.96 -0.04
CA ALA A 67 -2.17 13.14 0.11
C ALA A 67 -3.14 12.94 1.28
N ASN A 68 -2.76 13.52 2.42
CA ASN A 68 -3.63 13.67 3.57
C ASN A 68 -4.41 14.98 3.45
N ILE A 69 -5.74 14.90 3.45
CA ILE A 69 -6.59 16.08 3.60
C ILE A 69 -6.68 16.35 5.10
N TRP A 70 -5.76 17.17 5.63
CA TRP A 70 -5.94 17.75 6.96
C TRP A 70 -6.67 19.08 6.79
N GLY A 71 -7.72 19.29 7.61
CA GLY A 71 -8.53 20.49 7.56
C GLY A 71 -7.68 21.76 7.52
N ASN A 72 -8.10 22.71 6.68
CA ASN A 72 -7.67 24.11 6.61
C ASN A 72 -6.17 24.43 6.51
N VAL A 73 -5.28 23.45 6.47
CA VAL A 73 -3.89 23.63 6.06
C VAL A 73 -3.83 23.44 4.55
N GLN A 74 -3.26 24.40 3.84
CA GLN A 74 -3.09 24.30 2.39
C GLN A 74 -2.48 22.93 2.06
N ILE A 75 -3.06 22.28 1.05
CA ILE A 75 -2.46 21.12 0.39
C ILE A 75 -1.10 21.64 -0.11
N GLU A 76 -0.02 21.38 0.63
CA GLU A 76 1.32 21.49 0.05
C GLU A 76 1.27 20.65 -1.22
N ARG A 77 1.71 21.22 -2.36
CA ARG A 77 1.69 20.55 -3.67
C ARG A 77 2.10 19.08 -3.52
N GLY A 78 1.10 18.21 -3.46
CA GLY A 78 1.26 16.91 -2.82
C GLY A 78 1.91 15.90 -3.75
N GLY A 79 2.23 14.72 -3.22
CA GLY A 79 2.77 13.63 -4.03
C GLY A 79 1.88 13.24 -5.21
N TYR A 80 0.57 13.46 -5.15
CA TYR A 80 -0.33 13.19 -6.28
C TYR A 80 -0.04 14.06 -7.52
N GLU A 81 0.43 15.31 -7.36
CA GLU A 81 0.80 16.18 -8.48
C GLU A 81 2.12 15.77 -9.13
N LEU A 82 2.96 15.08 -8.37
CA LEU A 82 4.27 14.59 -8.80
C LEU A 82 4.20 13.16 -9.35
N LEU A 83 3.04 12.51 -9.27
CA LEU A 83 2.82 11.16 -9.78
C LEU A 83 2.86 11.18 -11.31
N ARG A 84 3.86 10.51 -11.89
CA ARG A 84 4.06 10.43 -13.35
C ARG A 84 3.37 9.22 -13.96
N SER A 85 3.37 8.11 -13.23
CA SER A 85 2.72 6.89 -13.71
C SER A 85 2.36 5.95 -12.57
N PHE A 86 1.32 5.17 -12.83
CA PHE A 86 0.92 4.03 -12.02
C PHE A 86 0.71 2.81 -12.92
N ASP A 87 1.23 1.67 -12.50
CA ASP A 87 0.96 0.36 -13.11
C ASP A 87 0.62 -0.65 -12.00
N ILE A 88 -0.37 -1.50 -12.24
CA ILE A 88 -0.77 -2.56 -11.31
C ILE A 88 -0.07 -3.89 -11.60
N ASN A 89 0.48 -4.07 -12.80
CA ASN A 89 1.07 -5.33 -13.23
C ASN A 89 2.61 -5.25 -13.17
N PRO A 90 3.30 -6.26 -12.60
CA PRO A 90 2.77 -7.41 -11.86
C PRO A 90 2.32 -7.07 -10.42
N VAL A 91 2.69 -5.90 -9.92
CA VAL A 91 2.31 -5.37 -8.61
C VAL A 91 2.09 -3.85 -8.71
N PRO A 92 1.27 -3.24 -7.83
CA PRO A 92 1.11 -1.80 -7.73
C PRO A 92 2.48 -1.11 -7.65
N LYS A 93 2.75 -0.27 -8.66
CA LYS A 93 3.96 0.50 -8.84
C LYS A 93 3.61 1.95 -9.08
N TRP A 94 4.15 2.82 -8.24
CA TRP A 94 4.06 4.27 -8.37
C TRP A 94 5.41 4.81 -8.78
N ILE A 95 5.38 5.79 -9.68
CA ILE A 95 6.56 6.55 -10.07
C ILE A 95 6.26 8.03 -9.89
N TRP A 96 6.98 8.68 -8.97
CA TRP A 96 6.98 10.13 -8.82
C TRP A 96 8.24 10.72 -9.42
N GLY A 97 8.18 11.96 -9.87
CA GLY A 97 9.39 12.63 -10.30
C GLY A 97 9.25 14.08 -10.72
N GLN A 98 10.40 14.74 -10.73
CA GLN A 98 10.66 16.06 -11.31
C GLN A 98 11.90 15.95 -12.20
N ASP A 99 12.32 17.05 -12.81
CA ASP A 99 13.45 17.06 -13.76
C ASP A 99 14.77 16.52 -13.15
N SER A 100 14.94 16.65 -11.83
CA SER A 100 16.19 16.28 -11.13
C SER A 100 16.12 14.97 -10.34
N TRP A 101 14.95 14.36 -10.16
CA TRP A 101 14.80 13.15 -9.36
C TRP A 101 13.59 12.31 -9.76
N GLN A 102 13.69 11.01 -9.48
CA GLN A 102 12.61 10.05 -9.63
C GLN A 102 12.58 9.10 -8.44
N LEU A 103 11.39 8.80 -7.95
CA LEU A 103 11.16 7.82 -6.89
C LEU A 103 10.19 6.76 -7.37
N THR A 104 10.55 5.49 -7.19
CA THR A 104 9.67 4.35 -7.47
C THR A 104 9.29 3.65 -6.18
N ARG A 105 8.00 3.38 -5.99
CA ARG A 105 7.48 2.52 -4.92
C ARG A 105 6.78 1.32 -5.53
N GLN A 106 7.02 0.14 -4.96
CA GLN A 106 6.27 -1.08 -5.28
C GLN A 106 5.68 -1.67 -4.00
N LEU A 107 4.43 -2.11 -4.07
CA LEU A 107 3.80 -2.87 -2.99
C LEU A 107 3.71 -4.34 -3.43
N VAL A 108 4.48 -5.20 -2.76
CA VAL A 108 4.48 -6.64 -3.05
C VAL A 108 3.74 -7.36 -1.93
N MET A 109 2.87 -8.29 -2.32
CA MET A 109 2.26 -9.23 -1.39
C MET A 109 2.68 -10.65 -1.78
N PRO A 110 3.62 -11.28 -1.04
CA PRO A 110 4.08 -12.61 -1.38
C PRO A 110 2.94 -13.63 -1.26
N TYR A 111 2.91 -14.58 -2.20
CA TYR A 111 2.14 -15.81 -2.03
C TYR A 111 2.69 -16.53 -0.79
N GLY A 112 1.79 -17.05 0.06
CA GLY A 112 2.03 -17.32 1.48
C GLY A 112 3.42 -17.82 1.85
N LEU A 113 3.99 -17.22 2.91
CA LEU A 113 4.88 -17.97 3.78
C LEU A 113 3.99 -19.00 4.47
N VAL A 114 3.98 -20.24 3.94
CA VAL A 114 3.56 -21.39 4.73
C VAL A 114 4.45 -21.34 5.96
N GLY A 115 3.85 -21.11 7.12
CA GLY A 115 4.59 -21.14 8.39
C GLY A 115 5.38 -22.43 8.40
N ALA A 116 6.69 -22.34 8.70
CA ALA A 116 7.48 -23.51 8.97
C ALA A 116 6.68 -24.40 9.92
N GLU A 117 6.30 -25.57 9.42
CA GLU A 117 5.48 -26.54 10.11
C GLU A 117 6.06 -26.81 11.51
N GLU A 118 5.30 -26.48 12.55
CA GLU A 118 5.39 -27.19 13.83
C GLU A 118 4.96 -28.64 13.57
N TRP A 119 5.91 -29.52 13.27
CA TRP A 119 5.72 -30.97 13.36
C TRP A 119 6.95 -31.63 13.97
N GLY A 120 6.83 -31.91 15.27
CA GLY A 120 7.83 -32.66 16.04
C GLY A 120 7.37 -33.06 17.43
N SER A 121 6.06 -33.17 17.69
CA SER A 121 5.59 -33.96 18.83
C SER A 121 5.49 -35.41 18.38
N VAL A 122 6.62 -36.14 18.45
CA VAL A 122 6.59 -37.60 18.42
C VAL A 122 6.23 -38.04 19.83
N GLY A 123 5.02 -38.57 19.99
CA GLY A 123 4.60 -39.25 21.20
C GLY A 123 5.58 -40.37 21.54
N SER A 124 6.14 -40.34 22.75
CA SER A 124 6.81 -41.49 23.33
C SER A 124 5.76 -42.48 23.78
N VAL A 125 5.65 -43.61 23.08
CA VAL A 125 5.10 -44.83 23.67
C VAL A 125 6.27 -45.48 24.43
N GLY A 126 6.12 -45.58 25.74
CA GLY A 126 6.99 -46.32 26.66
C GLY A 126 6.17 -46.75 27.85
#